data_AF-A0AAW4B937-F1
#
_entry.id   AF-A0AAW4B937-F1
#
_cell.length_a   1.000
_cell.length_b   1.000
_cell.length_c   1.000
_cell.angle_alpha   90.00
_cell.angle_beta   90.00
_cell.angle_gamma   90.00
#
_symmetry.space_group_name_H-M   'P 1'
#
loop_
_entity.id
_entity.type
_entity.pdbx_description
1 polymer ?
#
loop_
_entity_poly.entity_id
_entity_poly.type
_entity_poly.pdbx_seq_one_letter_code
_entity_poly.pdbx_strand_id
1 'polypeptide(L)'
;MSKRIHEYNGIHGLNAIAKAYGHVDSTLRYRINQRGMTIEEAINAPLHERNKGKKANNVKNADDCDKGVSYVAIRQPYEMSSLWRIALGMGGCHE
;
A
#
# COMPACT_ATOMS: atom_id res chain seq x y z
N MET A 1 15.42 -19.14 -12.37
CA MET A 1 16.14 -17.85 -12.41
C MET A 1 17.60 -18.11 -12.06
N SER A 2 18.48 -18.23 -13.07
CA SER A 2 19.91 -18.44 -12.82
C SER A 2 20.50 -17.25 -12.06
N LYS A 3 21.22 -17.54 -10.97
CA LYS A 3 21.96 -16.56 -10.19
C LYS A 3 23.15 -16.10 -11.02
N ARG A 4 23.00 -15.02 -11.78
CA ARG A 4 24.13 -14.35 -12.42
C ARG A 4 25.05 -13.84 -11.30
N ILE A 5 26.27 -14.36 -11.27
CA ILE A 5 27.29 -13.89 -10.33
C ILE A 5 27.72 -12.52 -10.85
N HIS A 6 27.42 -11.49 -10.07
CA HIS A 6 27.74 -10.10 -10.41
C HIS A 6 28.91 -9.68 -9.54
N GLU A 7 30.07 -9.47 -10.15
CA GLU A 7 31.27 -8.93 -9.51
C GLU A 7 31.47 -7.50 -9.99
N TYR A 8 31.65 -6.57 -9.07
CA TYR A 8 31.97 -5.20 -9.39
C TYR A 8 32.95 -4.63 -8.36
N ASN A 9 34.10 -4.15 -8.83
CA ASN A 9 35.16 -3.59 -8.00
C ASN A 9 35.65 -4.54 -6.87
N GLY A 10 35.75 -5.85 -7.16
CA GLY A 10 36.12 -6.88 -6.18
C GLY A 10 35.00 -7.29 -5.21
N ILE A 11 33.84 -6.61 -5.25
CA ILE A 11 32.69 -6.90 -4.42
C ILE A 11 31.79 -7.90 -5.14
N HIS A 12 31.54 -9.02 -4.49
CA HIS A 12 30.74 -10.11 -5.03
C HIS A 12 29.29 -10.00 -4.60
N GLY A 13 28.39 -10.02 -5.58
CA GLY A 13 26.95 -10.08 -5.38
C GLY A 13 26.28 -8.71 -5.34
N LEU A 14 25.12 -8.65 -5.99
CA LEU A 14 24.34 -7.42 -6.14
C LEU A 14 23.98 -6.76 -4.80
N ASN A 15 23.73 -7.55 -3.76
CA ASN A 15 23.38 -7.00 -2.45
C ASN A 15 24.57 -6.27 -1.81
N ALA A 16 25.77 -6.84 -1.87
CA ALA A 16 26.97 -6.21 -1.35
C ALA A 16 27.33 -4.94 -2.14
N ILE A 17 27.22 -5.00 -3.47
CA ILE A 17 27.41 -3.83 -4.34
C ILE A 17 26.38 -2.75 -4.00
N ALA A 18 25.09 -3.08 -3.94
CA ALA A 18 24.04 -2.11 -3.61
C ALA A 18 24.30 -1.42 -2.26
N LYS A 19 24.69 -2.19 -1.23
CA LYS A 19 24.99 -1.66 0.10
C LYS A 19 26.22 -0.75 0.12
N ALA A 20 27.25 -1.07 -0.66
CA ALA A 20 28.46 -0.26 -0.77
C ALA A 20 28.19 1.10 -1.45
N TYR A 21 27.30 1.13 -2.45
CA TYR A 21 26.96 2.34 -3.20
C TYR A 21 25.68 3.04 -2.72
N GLY A 22 25.11 2.62 -1.58
CA GLY A 22 23.92 3.26 -0.98
C GLY A 22 22.62 3.06 -1.76
N HIS A 23 22.55 2.05 -2.64
CA HIS A 23 21.36 1.73 -3.43
C HIS A 23 20.54 0.61 -2.78
N VAL A 24 19.25 0.55 -3.13
CA VAL A 24 18.38 -0.57 -2.74
C VAL A 24 18.66 -1.76 -3.67
N ASP A 25 18.81 -2.96 -3.11
CA ASP A 25 19.07 -4.21 -3.85
C ASP A 25 18.03 -4.42 -4.97
N SER A 26 16.76 -4.17 -4.66
CA SER A 26 15.64 -4.32 -5.60
C SER A 26 15.74 -3.35 -6.78
N THR A 27 16.26 -2.15 -6.57
CA THR A 27 16.46 -1.14 -7.62
C THR A 27 17.59 -1.55 -8.54
N LEU A 28 18.73 -1.98 -7.98
CA LEU A 28 19.87 -2.43 -8.79
C LEU A 28 19.52 -3.68 -9.60
N ARG A 29 18.80 -4.63 -8.98
CA ARG A 29 18.33 -5.85 -9.63
C ARG A 29 17.29 -5.58 -10.72
N TYR A 30 16.41 -4.60 -10.53
CA TYR A 30 15.47 -4.14 -11.57
C TYR A 30 16.21 -3.51 -12.75
N ARG A 31 17.18 -2.62 -12.50
CA ARG A 31 17.98 -1.97 -13.54
C ARG A 31 18.71 -2.99 -14.43
N ILE A 32 19.31 -4.01 -13.82
CA ILE A 32 20.06 -5.04 -14.57
C ILE A 32 19.12 -5.99 -15.33
N ASN A 33 18.04 -6.47 -14.70
CA ASN A 33 17.19 -7.49 -15.33
C ASN A 33 16.13 -6.92 -16.27
N GLN A 34 15.51 -5.80 -15.92
CA GLN A 34 14.38 -5.22 -16.67
C GLN A 34 14.81 -4.14 -17.66
N ARG A 35 15.83 -3.34 -17.30
CA ARG A 35 16.38 -2.32 -18.22
C ARG A 35 17.61 -2.79 -18.99
N GLY A 36 18.19 -3.94 -18.63
CA GLY A 36 19.38 -4.48 -19.31
C GLY A 36 20.65 -3.64 -19.10
N MET A 37 20.70 -2.80 -18.06
CA MET A 37 21.86 -1.94 -17.78
C MET A 37 23.04 -2.75 -17.25
N THR A 38 24.26 -2.27 -17.54
CA THR A 38 25.48 -2.75 -16.87
C THR A 38 25.50 -2.33 -15.40
N ILE A 39 26.35 -2.95 -14.57
CA ILE A 39 26.42 -2.63 -13.14
C ILE A 39 26.80 -1.16 -12.93
N GLU A 40 27.71 -0.63 -13.75
CA GLU A 40 28.23 0.74 -13.64
C GLU A 40 27.15 1.76 -13.98
N GLU A 41 26.48 1.56 -15.11
CA GLU A 41 25.33 2.39 -15.52
C GLU A 41 24.20 2.29 -14.49
N ALA A 42 23.95 1.09 -13.95
CA ALA A 42 22.92 0.89 -12.95
C ALA A 42 23.26 1.57 -11.62
N ILE A 43 24.53 1.86 -11.31
CA ILE A 43 24.92 2.66 -10.13
C ILE A 43 24.78 4.15 -10.42
N ASN A 44 25.20 4.59 -11.62
CA ASN A 44 25.23 6.00 -12.00
C ASN A 44 23.85 6.53 -12.49
N ALA A 45 22.91 5.64 -12.80
CA ALA A 45 21.61 6.05 -13.32
C ALA A 45 20.80 6.85 -12.27
N PRO A 46 20.22 8.01 -12.66
CA PRO A 46 19.38 8.80 -11.78
C PRO A 46 18.14 7.99 -11.36
N LEU A 47 17.74 8.15 -10.10
CA LEU A 47 16.46 7.63 -9.61
C LEU A 47 15.33 8.35 -10.35
N HIS A 48 14.62 7.63 -11.22
CA HIS A 48 13.41 8.16 -11.83
C HIS A 48 12.38 8.41 -10.72
N GLU A 49 11.80 9.61 -10.69
CA GLU A 49 10.71 9.91 -9.79
C GLU A 49 9.61 8.88 -10.00
N ARG A 50 9.30 8.14 -8.93
CA ARG A 50 8.25 7.14 -8.98
C ARG A 50 6.95 7.90 -9.18
N ASN A 51 6.30 7.72 -10.34
CA ASN A 51 4.98 8.27 -10.62
C ASN A 51 4.08 7.96 -9.41
N LYS A 52 3.78 8.97 -8.59
CA LYS A 52 2.79 8.84 -7.52
C LYS A 52 1.50 8.50 -8.25
N GLY A 53 0.98 7.28 -8.03
CA GLY A 53 -0.25 6.84 -8.69
C GLY A 53 -1.28 7.95 -8.59
N LYS A 54 -1.86 8.35 -9.73
CA LYS A 54 -2.86 9.42 -9.75
C LYS A 54 -3.96 8.99 -8.79
N LYS A 55 -4.16 9.73 -7.70
CA LYS A 55 -5.30 9.50 -6.81
C LYS A 55 -6.55 9.66 -7.65
N ALA A 56 -7.40 8.63 -7.66
CA ALA A 56 -8.63 8.69 -8.42
C ALA A 56 -9.55 9.73 -7.76
N ASN A 57 -9.86 10.82 -8.48
CA ASN A 57 -10.62 11.95 -7.96
C ASN A 57 -12.06 11.58 -7.53
N ASN A 58 -12.54 10.43 -7.99
CA ASN A 58 -13.90 9.92 -7.81
C ASN A 58 -14.04 8.98 -6.61
N VAL A 59 -12.95 8.62 -5.94
CA VAL A 59 -12.99 7.82 -4.70
C VAL A 59 -12.81 8.79 -3.54
N LYS A 60 -13.90 9.15 -2.87
CA LYS A 60 -13.83 9.74 -1.52
C LYS A 60 -13.24 8.65 -0.63
N ASN A 61 -12.07 8.90 -0.03
CA ASN A 61 -11.54 7.91 0.89
C ASN A 61 -12.43 7.99 2.14
N ALA A 62 -12.68 6.85 2.79
CA ALA A 62 -13.68 6.77 3.88
C ALA A 62 -13.38 7.69 5.07
N ASP A 63 -12.17 8.24 5.14
CA ASP A 63 -11.71 9.30 6.05
C ASP A 63 -12.31 10.70 5.76
N ASP A 64 -13.00 10.89 4.64
CA ASP A 64 -13.82 12.09 4.35
C ASP A 64 -15.25 11.97 4.93
N CYS A 65 -15.45 11.15 5.97
CA CYS A 65 -16.70 11.19 6.72
C CYS A 65 -16.79 12.54 7.45
N ASP A 66 -17.91 13.23 7.27
CA ASP A 66 -18.20 14.47 7.97
C ASP A 66 -18.01 14.25 9.48
N LYS A 67 -17.09 14.99 10.10
CA LYS A 67 -16.66 14.79 11.49
C LYS A 67 -17.79 14.94 12.53
N GLY A 68 -19.02 15.24 12.09
CA GLY A 68 -20.21 15.37 12.94
C GLY A 68 -21.18 14.18 12.91
N VAL A 69 -21.02 13.19 12.01
CA VAL A 69 -22.00 12.09 11.89
C VAL A 69 -21.43 10.78 12.44
N SER A 70 -21.71 10.51 13.72
CA SER A 70 -21.48 9.17 14.28
C SER A 70 -22.42 8.17 13.61
N TYR A 71 -21.86 7.21 12.87
CA TYR A 71 -22.63 6.08 12.34
C TYR A 71 -23.07 5.19 13.49
N VAL A 72 -24.26 5.44 14.04
CA VAL A 72 -24.85 4.60 15.09
C VAL A 72 -25.55 3.41 14.41
N ALA A 73 -24.77 2.39 14.04
CA ALA A 73 -25.35 1.08 13.81
C ALA A 73 -25.73 0.49 15.16
N ILE A 74 -27.01 0.59 15.52
CA ILE A 74 -27.54 -0.06 16.71
C ILE A 74 -27.59 -1.57 16.44
N ARG A 75 -26.51 -2.28 16.79
CA ARG A 75 -26.35 -3.73 16.60
C ARG A 75 -27.33 -4.56 17.43
N GLN A 76 -27.88 -3.98 18.49
CA GLN A 76 -28.71 -4.62 19.49
C GLN A 76 -30.04 -3.84 19.60
N PRO A 77 -31.22 -4.45 19.37
CA PRO A 77 -32.49 -3.73 19.36
C PRO A 77 -32.87 -3.09 20.71
N TYR A 78 -32.23 -3.47 21.83
CA TYR A 78 -32.45 -2.85 23.15
C TYR A 78 -31.73 -1.51 23.35
N GLU A 79 -30.67 -1.22 22.58
CA GLU A 79 -29.97 0.08 22.59
C GLU A 79 -30.76 1.14 21.81
N MET A 80 -31.77 0.71 21.04
CA MET A 80 -32.70 1.58 20.32
C MET A 80 -33.84 2.02 21.25
N SER A 81 -34.26 3.28 21.13
CA SER A 81 -35.43 3.80 21.85
C SER A 81 -36.67 2.93 21.59
N SER A 82 -37.47 2.72 22.64
CA SER A 82 -38.64 1.83 22.60
C SER A 82 -39.65 2.21 21.51
N LEU A 83 -39.84 3.51 21.25
CA LEU A 83 -40.73 3.99 20.21
C LEU A 83 -40.27 3.58 18.81
N TRP A 84 -38.97 3.67 18.55
CA TRP A 84 -38.38 3.28 17.27
C TRP A 84 -38.41 1.76 17.07
N ARG A 85 -38.24 1.00 18.16
CA ARG A 85 -38.39 -0.46 18.15
C ARG A 85 -39.80 -0.90 17.76
N ILE A 86 -40.83 -0.19 18.22
CA ILE A 86 -42.24 -0.44 17.86
C ILE A 86 -42.51 0.00 16.42
N ALA A 87 -42.06 1.21 16.04
CA ALA A 87 -42.26 1.75 14.69
C ALA A 87 -41.63 0.88 13.59
N LEU A 88 -40.52 0.20 13.89
CA LEU A 88 -39.84 -0.74 12.98
C LEU A 88 -40.31 -2.20 13.14
N GLY A 89 -41.31 -2.47 13.99
CA GLY A 89 -41.89 -3.80 14.16
C GLY A 89 -41.02 -4.82 14.92
N MET A 90 -39.97 -4.36 15.61
CA MET A 90 -39.04 -5.21 16.37
C MET A 90 -39.48 -5.51 17.82
N GLY A 91 -40.54 -4.83 18.31
CA GLY A 91 -40.98 -4.88 19.71
C GLY A 91 -42.31 -5.60 19.97
N GLY A 92 -42.83 -6.36 19.01
CA GLY A 92 -44.07 -7.13 19.19
C GLY A 92 -43.80 -8.51 19.77
N CYS A 93 -43.77 -8.66 21.10
CA CYS A 93 -44.01 -9.97 21.70
C CYS A 93 -45.51 -10.22 21.71
N HIS A 94 -45.91 -11.27 20.98
CA HIS A 94 -47.20 -11.96 20.98
C HIS A 94 -47.80 -12.09 22.39
N GLU A 95 -49.10 -11.80 22.52
CA GLU A 95 -49.98 -12.43 23.51
C GLU A 95 -50.44 -13.81 23.02
#